data_AF-Q9LB48-F1
#
_entry.id   AF-Q9LB48-F1
#
_cell.length_a   1.000
_cell.length_b   1.000
_cell.length_c   1.000
_cell.angle_alpha   90.00
_cell.angle_beta   90.00
_cell.angle_gamma   90.00
#
_symmetry.space_group_name_H-M   'P 1'
#
loop_
_entity.id
_entity.type
_entity.pdbx_description
1 polymer ?
#
loop_
_entity_poly.entity_id
_entity_poly.type
_entity_poly.pdbx_seq_one_letter_code
_entity_poly.pdbx_strand_id
1 'polypeptide(L)'
;TLGQNAVMDYSQFSNLTIQGDFINNQGTINYLVRGGQVATLNVGNAAAMMFNNDIDSATGFYKPLIKINSAQDFIKNTEHVLLKAKIIGYGNVFTGTNGISNVNLEEQFKERLALYNNNNRMDTCVVRNTDDIKACGMAIGDQSM
;
A
#
# COMPACT_ATOMS: atom_id res chain seq x y z
N THR A 1 -1.72 14.07 -10.25
CA THR A 1 -1.02 12.81 -10.60
C THR A 1 0.19 12.65 -9.71
N LEU A 2 0.36 11.46 -9.12
CA LEU A 2 1.57 11.03 -8.44
C LEU A 2 2.41 10.21 -9.43
N GLY A 3 3.63 10.65 -9.71
CA GLY A 3 4.51 10.03 -10.70
C GLY A 3 5.27 8.81 -10.19
N GLN A 4 6.04 8.18 -11.08
CA GLN A 4 6.81 6.97 -10.75
C GLN A 4 7.83 7.27 -9.65
N ASN A 5 7.87 6.41 -8.62
CA ASN A 5 8.68 6.55 -7.41
C ASN A 5 8.43 7.82 -6.59
N ALA A 6 7.44 8.65 -6.93
CA ALA A 6 7.07 9.80 -6.13
C ALA A 6 6.39 9.32 -4.83
N VAL A 7 6.67 10.01 -3.73
CA VAL A 7 6.15 9.68 -2.41
C VAL A 7 5.20 10.79 -1.97
N MET A 8 4.03 10.39 -1.48
CA MET A 8 3.01 11.28 -0.92
C MET A 8 2.75 10.89 0.53
N ASP A 9 3.19 11.71 1.48
CA ASP A 9 2.82 11.54 2.89
C ASP A 9 1.43 12.14 3.15
N TYR A 10 0.49 11.31 3.57
CA TYR A 10 -0.91 11.68 3.76
C TYR A 10 -1.40 11.34 5.17
N SER A 11 -2.03 12.31 5.82
CA SER A 11 -2.51 12.20 7.18
C SER A 11 -3.73 13.09 7.40
N GLN A 12 -4.34 12.99 8.59
CA GLN A 12 -5.44 13.89 9.00
C GLN A 12 -5.05 15.38 9.03
N PHE A 13 -3.75 15.70 9.08
CA PHE A 13 -3.26 17.07 9.04
C PHE A 13 -3.08 17.57 7.60
N SER A 14 -3.09 16.66 6.62
CA SER A 14 -3.02 16.97 5.20
C SER A 14 -4.41 17.37 4.72
N ASN A 15 -4.72 18.67 4.71
CA ASN A 15 -5.98 19.19 4.17
C ASN A 15 -5.99 19.13 2.63
N LEU A 16 -6.06 17.92 2.07
CA LEU A 16 -6.09 17.68 0.63
C LEU A 16 -7.46 17.13 0.22
N THR A 17 -8.09 17.84 -0.69
CA THR A 17 -9.30 17.39 -1.41
C THR A 17 -9.02 17.48 -2.91
N ILE A 18 -9.27 16.40 -3.64
CA ILE A 18 -9.05 16.36 -5.09
C ILE A 18 -10.41 16.45 -5.77
N GLN A 19 -10.70 17.55 -6.46
CA GLN A 19 -12.00 17.74 -7.12
C GLN A 19 -12.13 16.93 -8.43
N GLY A 20 -11.02 16.71 -9.13
CA GLY A 20 -10.99 15.97 -10.40
C GLY A 20 -10.54 14.52 -10.22
N ASP A 21 -9.69 14.07 -11.14
CA ASP A 21 -9.12 12.73 -11.13
C ASP A 21 -7.83 12.65 -10.31
N PHE A 22 -7.60 11.48 -9.72
CA PHE A 22 -6.34 11.14 -9.08
C PHE A 22 -5.69 9.95 -9.78
N ILE A 23 -4.47 10.12 -10.26
CA ILE A 23 -3.69 9.03 -10.86
C ILE A 23 -2.48 8.82 -9.98
N ASN A 24 -2.34 7.62 -9.41
CA ASN A 24 -1.10 7.12 -8.87
C ASN A 24 -0.41 6.26 -9.94
N ASN A 25 0.62 6.83 -10.58
CA ASN A 25 1.41 6.15 -11.60
C ASN A 25 2.72 5.62 -11.00
N GLN A 26 2.65 4.46 -10.35
CA GLN A 26 3.81 3.78 -9.75
C GLN A 26 4.51 4.61 -8.66
N GLY A 27 3.77 5.48 -7.97
CA GLY A 27 4.20 6.18 -6.77
C GLY A 27 3.66 5.53 -5.50
N THR A 28 4.06 6.04 -4.35
CA THR A 28 3.67 5.49 -3.04
C THR A 28 2.97 6.55 -2.20
N ILE A 29 1.79 6.22 -1.67
CA ILE A 29 1.10 7.01 -0.66
C ILE A 29 1.41 6.43 0.72
N ASN A 30 2.04 7.21 1.58
CA ASN A 30 2.31 6.85 2.96
C ASN A 30 1.20 7.41 3.86
N TYR A 31 0.34 6.54 4.36
CA TYR A 31 -0.64 6.87 5.38
C TYR A 31 -0.01 6.75 6.77
N LEU A 32 -0.39 7.68 7.64
CA LEU A 32 0.00 7.67 9.04
C LEU A 32 -1.21 7.41 9.93
N VAL A 33 -1.16 6.33 10.72
CA VAL A 33 -2.20 6.08 11.73
C VAL A 33 -2.03 7.06 12.89
N ARG A 34 -3.12 7.76 13.23
CA ARG A 34 -3.21 8.68 14.37
C ARG A 34 -4.57 8.52 15.04
N GLY A 35 -4.58 8.41 16.37
CA GLY A 35 -5.81 8.13 17.12
C GLY A 35 -6.48 6.82 16.71
N GLY A 36 -5.71 5.87 16.16
CA GLY A 36 -6.19 4.59 15.65
C GLY A 36 -7.00 4.65 14.35
N GLN A 37 -6.93 5.76 13.62
CA GLN A 37 -7.58 5.96 12.31
C GLN A 37 -6.59 6.53 11.28
N VAL A 38 -7.03 6.51 10.03
CA VAL A 38 -6.37 7.12 8.86
C VAL A 38 -7.30 8.14 8.22
N ALA A 39 -6.73 9.16 7.57
CA ALA A 39 -7.52 10.09 6.79
C ALA A 39 -7.92 9.47 5.45
N THR A 40 -9.17 9.67 5.03
CA THR A 40 -9.64 9.24 3.71
C THR A 40 -9.21 10.23 2.63
N LEU A 41 -8.48 9.77 1.62
CA LEU A 41 -8.20 10.56 0.42
C LEU A 41 -9.46 10.64 -0.44
N ASN A 42 -10.09 11.81 -0.47
CA ASN A 42 -11.31 12.06 -1.23
C ASN A 42 -10.99 12.55 -2.65
N VAL A 43 -11.47 11.80 -3.66
CA VAL A 43 -11.31 12.08 -5.09
C VAL A 43 -12.68 12.28 -5.71
N GLY A 44 -12.91 13.43 -6.34
CA GLY A 44 -14.22 13.87 -6.81
C GLY A 44 -14.73 13.13 -8.05
N ASN A 45 -13.85 12.50 -8.82
CA ASN A 45 -14.21 11.75 -10.01
C ASN A 45 -13.60 10.34 -10.03
N ALA A 46 -12.55 10.08 -10.81
CA ALA A 46 -11.92 8.77 -10.94
C ALA A 46 -10.57 8.71 -10.23
N ALA A 47 -10.24 7.55 -9.66
CA ALA A 47 -8.90 7.24 -9.20
C ALA A 47 -8.28 6.13 -10.07
N ALA A 48 -7.01 6.24 -10.44
CA ALA A 48 -6.27 5.20 -11.15
C ALA A 48 -5.05 4.75 -10.34
N MET A 49 -4.95 3.46 -10.07
CA MET A 49 -3.86 2.82 -9.34
C MET A 49 -3.03 2.00 -10.33
N MET A 50 -1.96 2.61 -10.83
CA MET A 50 -1.09 2.00 -11.83
C MET A 50 0.17 1.48 -11.15
N PHE A 51 0.48 0.21 -11.33
CA PHE A 51 1.61 -0.47 -10.72
C PHE A 51 2.44 -1.22 -11.77
N ASN A 52 3.62 -1.69 -11.39
CA ASN A 52 4.46 -2.55 -12.21
C ASN A 52 4.83 -3.82 -11.43
N ASN A 53 5.63 -4.70 -12.04
CA ASN A 53 6.10 -5.94 -11.44
C ASN A 53 7.54 -5.83 -10.91
N ASP A 54 8.06 -4.62 -10.72
CA ASP A 54 9.39 -4.42 -10.20
C ASP A 54 9.45 -4.92 -8.75
N ILE A 55 10.43 -5.78 -8.49
CA ILE A 55 10.74 -6.29 -7.16
C ILE A 55 11.75 -5.35 -6.52
N ASP A 56 11.38 -4.79 -5.37
CA ASP A 56 12.31 -4.07 -4.52
C ASP A 56 13.33 -5.06 -3.95
N SER A 57 14.62 -4.84 -4.21
CA SER A 57 15.68 -5.73 -3.75
C SER A 57 15.82 -5.74 -2.23
N ALA A 58 15.46 -4.66 -1.54
CA ALA A 58 15.53 -4.59 -0.08
C ALA A 58 14.50 -5.54 0.56
N THR A 59 13.28 -5.56 0.04
CA THR A 59 12.17 -6.37 0.59
C THR A 59 11.99 -7.71 -0.13
N GLY A 60 12.53 -7.86 -1.34
CA GLY A 60 12.28 -8.98 -2.23
C GLY A 60 10.82 -9.11 -2.67
N PHE A 61 10.09 -7.99 -2.71
CA PHE A 61 8.67 -7.96 -3.03
C PHE A 61 8.30 -6.73 -3.86
N TYR A 62 7.07 -6.68 -4.37
CA TYR A 62 6.60 -5.53 -5.14
C TYR A 62 6.67 -4.24 -4.33
N LYS A 63 7.04 -3.14 -5.00
CA LYS A 63 6.94 -1.81 -4.42
C LYS A 63 5.47 -1.49 -4.08
N PRO A 64 5.17 -1.10 -2.84
CA PRO A 64 3.80 -0.77 -2.45
C PRO A 64 3.33 0.56 -3.07
N LEU A 65 2.09 0.59 -3.54
CA LEU A 65 1.38 1.81 -3.92
C LEU A 65 0.83 2.55 -2.70
N ILE A 66 0.50 1.80 -1.65
CA ILE A 66 0.02 2.30 -0.37
C ILE A 66 0.85 1.67 0.74
N LYS A 67 1.42 2.50 1.61
CA LYS A 67 2.07 2.09 2.86
C LYS A 67 1.32 2.71 4.02
N ILE A 68 0.94 1.91 5.00
CA ILE A 68 0.34 2.39 6.23
C ILE A 68 1.33 2.15 7.36
N ASN A 69 1.90 3.24 7.87
CA ASN A 69 2.82 3.19 8.99
C ASN A 69 2.06 3.23 10.31
N SER A 70 2.62 2.58 11.33
CA SER A 70 1.98 2.42 12.65
C SER A 70 0.65 1.67 12.58
N ALA A 71 0.54 0.68 11.69
CA ALA A 71 -0.69 -0.09 11.47
C ALA A 71 -1.11 -0.92 12.70
N GLN A 72 -0.18 -1.22 13.62
CA GLN A 72 -0.52 -1.87 14.89
C GLN A 72 -1.43 -1.03 15.79
N ASP A 73 -1.48 0.30 15.56
CA ASP A 73 -2.26 1.23 16.37
C ASP A 73 -3.72 1.35 15.87
N PHE A 74 -4.09 0.66 14.79
CA PHE A 74 -5.47 0.69 14.28
C PHE A 74 -6.49 0.23 15.32
N ILE A 75 -7.64 0.91 15.35
CA ILE A 75 -8.84 0.38 16.01
C ILE A 75 -9.27 -0.88 15.24
N LYS A 76 -9.16 -2.03 15.90
CA LYS A 76 -9.54 -3.33 15.32
C LYS A 76 -11.05 -3.40 15.07
N ASN A 77 -11.46 -4.29 14.16
CA ASN A 77 -12.87 -4.58 13.84
C ASN A 77 -13.67 -3.34 13.38
N THR A 78 -12.98 -2.36 12.81
CA THR A 78 -13.57 -1.14 12.25
C THR A 78 -13.09 -0.97 10.81
N GLU A 79 -13.97 -0.48 9.94
CA GLU A 79 -13.59 -0.13 8.57
C GLU A 79 -12.78 1.17 8.56
N HIS A 80 -11.59 1.12 7.97
CA HIS A 80 -10.72 2.28 7.77
C HIS A 80 -10.66 2.62 6.28
N VAL A 81 -11.41 3.64 5.87
CA VAL A 81 -11.52 4.01 4.44
C VAL A 81 -10.29 4.82 4.02
N LEU A 82 -9.41 4.22 3.22
CA LEU A 82 -8.18 4.87 2.73
C LEU A 82 -8.44 5.87 1.61
N LEU A 83 -9.24 5.48 0.61
CA LEU A 83 -9.50 6.26 -0.59
C LEU A 83 -10.96 6.15 -0.97
N LYS A 84 -11.56 7.28 -1.35
CA LYS A 84 -12.94 7.35 -1.85
C LYS A 84 -12.97 8.07 -3.20
N ALA A 85 -13.51 7.41 -4.21
CA ALA A 85 -13.72 7.93 -5.57
C ALA A 85 -15.04 7.39 -6.15
N LYS A 86 -15.53 7.95 -7.26
CA LYS A 86 -16.70 7.36 -7.96
C LYS A 86 -16.36 6.03 -8.62
N ILE A 87 -15.14 5.92 -9.13
CA ILE A 87 -14.59 4.71 -9.73
C ILE A 87 -13.10 4.63 -9.41
N ILE A 88 -12.61 3.42 -9.14
CA ILE A 88 -11.18 3.14 -8.95
C ILE A 88 -10.77 2.15 -10.05
N GLY A 89 -9.91 2.59 -10.95
CA GLY A 89 -9.29 1.75 -11.97
C GLY A 89 -7.95 1.21 -11.48
N TYR A 90 -7.66 -0.04 -11.78
CA TYR A 90 -6.38 -0.70 -11.50
C TYR A 90 -5.70 -1.02 -12.82
N GLY A 91 -4.37 -0.88 -12.89
CA GLY A 91 -3.64 -1.17 -14.12
C GLY A 91 -2.19 -1.60 -13.85
N ASN A 92 -1.76 -2.64 -14.56
CA ASN A 92 -0.36 -3.06 -14.55
C ASN A 92 0.36 -2.46 -15.77
N VAL A 93 1.26 -1.51 -15.53
CA VAL A 93 2.12 -0.86 -16.52
C VAL A 93 3.26 -1.81 -16.84
N PHE A 94 2.99 -2.72 -17.79
CA PHE A 94 3.92 -3.75 -18.21
C PHE A 94 5.03 -3.16 -19.09
N THR A 95 6.30 -3.33 -18.72
CA THR A 95 7.45 -2.90 -19.54
C THR A 95 8.27 -4.05 -20.13
N GLY A 96 7.96 -5.32 -19.83
CA GLY A 96 8.60 -6.45 -20.52
C GLY A 96 8.43 -7.81 -19.84
N THR A 97 8.19 -8.82 -20.68
CA THR A 97 8.25 -10.29 -20.48
C THR A 97 8.21 -10.83 -19.04
N ASN A 98 7.03 -11.30 -18.63
CA ASN A 98 6.76 -12.70 -18.23
C ASN A 98 5.36 -12.81 -17.62
N GLY A 99 4.47 -13.54 -18.32
CA GLY A 99 3.19 -14.02 -17.81
C GLY A 99 2.04 -13.00 -17.88
N ILE A 100 1.04 -13.30 -18.71
CA ILE A 100 -0.31 -12.82 -18.45
C ILE A 100 -0.66 -13.38 -17.07
N SER A 101 -0.77 -12.52 -16.06
CA SER A 101 -1.22 -12.97 -14.75
C SER A 101 -2.69 -13.37 -14.87
N ASN A 102 -3.02 -14.59 -14.45
CA ASN A 102 -4.41 -15.03 -14.31
C ASN A 102 -5.10 -14.37 -13.10
N VAL A 103 -4.34 -13.66 -12.27
CA VAL A 103 -4.83 -12.91 -11.12
C VAL A 103 -5.42 -11.59 -11.60
N ASN A 104 -6.63 -11.27 -11.16
CA ASN A 104 -7.28 -10.01 -11.53
C ASN A 104 -6.50 -8.79 -10.98
N LEU A 105 -6.72 -7.62 -11.58
CA LEU A 105 -5.94 -6.41 -11.26
C LEU A 105 -6.18 -5.89 -9.83
N GLU A 106 -7.35 -6.16 -9.25
CA GLU A 106 -7.65 -5.77 -7.87
C GLU A 106 -6.86 -6.61 -6.86
N GLU A 107 -6.75 -7.93 -7.09
CA GLU A 107 -5.93 -8.81 -6.26
C GLU A 107 -4.44 -8.48 -6.37
N GLN A 108 -3.95 -8.18 -7.58
CA GLN A 108 -2.57 -7.68 -7.74
C GLN A 108 -2.35 -6.36 -7.00
N PHE A 109 -3.36 -5.49 -6.96
CA PHE A 109 -3.28 -4.25 -6.18
C PHE A 109 -3.21 -4.51 -4.68
N LYS A 110 -3.93 -5.50 -4.15
CA LYS A 110 -3.89 -5.86 -2.71
C LYS A 110 -2.49 -6.27 -2.26
N GLU A 111 -1.71 -6.96 -3.09
CA GLU A 111 -0.31 -7.27 -2.80
C GLU A 111 0.58 -6.02 -2.66
N ARG A 112 0.15 -4.89 -3.24
CA ARG A 112 0.85 -3.60 -3.24
C ARG A 112 0.32 -2.63 -2.19
N LEU A 113 -0.51 -3.12 -1.27
CA LEU A 113 -0.91 -2.42 -0.06
C LEU A 113 -0.15 -3.03 1.12
N ALA A 114 0.65 -2.22 1.82
CA ALA A 114 1.51 -2.69 2.89
C ALA A 114 1.15 -2.02 4.23
N LEU A 115 0.94 -2.82 5.26
CA LEU A 115 0.75 -2.39 6.65
C LEU A 115 2.05 -2.64 7.41
N TYR A 116 2.53 -1.64 8.13
CA TYR A 116 3.78 -1.72 8.87
C TYR A 116 3.58 -1.57 10.37
N ASN A 117 4.19 -2.48 11.13
CA ASN A 117 4.41 -2.39 12.57
C ASN A 117 5.90 -2.18 12.83
N ASN A 118 6.28 -1.04 13.41
CA ASN A 118 7.68 -0.69 13.70
C ASN A 118 8.64 -0.94 12.52
N ASN A 119 8.25 -0.50 11.31
CA ASN A 119 8.96 -0.68 10.04
C ASN A 119 9.01 -2.10 9.47
N ASN A 120 8.44 -3.11 10.15
CA ASN A 120 8.27 -4.44 9.60
C ASN A 120 6.86 -4.61 9.03
N ARG A 121 6.75 -5.25 7.86
CA ARG A 121 5.46 -5.47 7.19
C ARG A 121 4.68 -6.55 7.95
N MET A 122 3.41 -6.31 8.24
CA MET A 122 2.56 -7.19 9.05
C MET A 122 1.35 -7.77 8.31
N ASP A 123 0.96 -7.20 7.16
CA ASP A 123 -0.10 -7.76 6.30
C ASP A 123 0.39 -8.99 5.54
N THR A 124 1.64 -8.96 5.07
CA THR A 124 2.27 -10.02 4.29
C THR A 124 3.74 -10.12 4.71
N CYS A 125 4.12 -11.28 5.24
CA CYS A 125 5.51 -11.57 5.57
C CYS A 125 6.21 -12.21 4.38
N VAL A 126 7.14 -11.47 3.78
CA VAL A 126 7.95 -11.95 2.64
C VAL A 126 9.19 -12.60 3.20
N VAL A 127 9.27 -13.93 3.11
CA VAL A 127 10.33 -14.73 3.76
C VAL A 127 11.32 -15.25 2.74
N ARG A 128 12.56 -14.77 2.80
CA ARG A 128 13.69 -15.25 1.96
C ARG A 128 14.79 -15.90 2.78
N ASN A 129 14.86 -15.57 4.06
CA ASN A 129 15.84 -16.08 5.01
C ASN A 129 15.27 -16.06 6.44
N THR A 130 16.05 -16.56 7.40
CA THR A 130 15.66 -16.63 8.81
C THR A 130 15.46 -15.26 9.46
N ASP A 131 16.12 -14.21 8.98
CA ASP A 131 15.95 -12.86 9.55
C ASP A 131 14.60 -12.26 9.14
N ASP A 132 14.12 -12.55 7.92
CA ASP A 132 12.77 -12.19 7.50
C ASP A 132 11.69 -12.88 8.37
N ILE A 133 11.93 -14.11 8.85
CA ILE A 133 11.04 -14.83 9.79
C ILE A 133 10.97 -14.10 11.13
N LYS A 134 12.13 -13.74 11.71
CA LYS A 134 12.19 -12.99 12.98
C LYS A 134 11.52 -11.62 12.85
N ALA A 135 11.74 -10.92 11.74
CA ALA A 135 11.11 -9.64 11.47
C ALA A 135 9.58 -9.77 11.39
N CYS A 136 9.09 -10.84 10.75
CA CYS A 136 7.67 -11.18 10.73
C CYS A 136 7.13 -11.45 12.14
N GLY A 137 7.79 -12.31 12.94
CA GLY A 137 7.42 -12.62 14.32
C GLY A 137 7.28 -11.36 15.17
N MET A 138 8.26 -10.43 15.06
CA MET A 138 8.17 -9.12 15.70
C MET A 138 7.01 -8.26 15.19
N ALA A 139 6.73 -8.28 13.88
CA ALA A 139 5.66 -7.48 13.27
C ALA A 139 4.27 -7.93 13.71
N ILE A 140 4.06 -9.24 13.85
CA ILE A 140 2.75 -9.83 14.20
C ILE A 140 2.61 -10.17 15.69
N GLY A 141 3.69 -10.07 16.46
CA GLY A 141 3.70 -10.37 17.91
C GLY A 141 3.83 -11.85 18.26
N ASP A 142 4.34 -12.68 17.35
CA ASP A 142 4.60 -14.10 17.58
C ASP A 142 6.06 -14.31 18.01
N GLN A 143 6.25 -14.70 19.27
CA GLN A 143 7.58 -14.95 19.85
C GLN A 143 8.14 -16.34 19.51
N SER A 144 7.35 -17.20 18.87
CA SER A 144 7.73 -18.57 18.52
C SER A 144 8.31 -18.71 17.12
N MET A 145 8.17 -17.66 16.30
CA MET A 145 8.82 -17.52 14.98
C MET A 145 10.26 -17.05 15.13
#